data_AF-A0A4R3GN26-F1
#
_entry.id   AF-A0A4R3GN26-F1
#
_cell.length_a   1.000
_cell.length_b   1.000
_cell.length_c   1.000
_cell.angle_alpha   90.00
_cell.angle_beta   90.00
_cell.angle_gamma   90.00
#
_symmetry.space_group_name_H-M   'P 1'
#
loop_
_entity.id
_entity.type
_entity.pdbx_description
1 polymer ?
#
loop_
_entity_poly.entity_id
_entity_poly.type
_entity_poly.pdbx_seq_one_letter_code
_entity_poly.pdbx_strand_id
1 'polypeptide(L)'
;MEKAEIGLIGLAVMGSNLALNIAEKGNKIAVFNRTPEKTDEFYESAGDLKKQIIPCKTIEEFVEAIRPPRPIIIMIKAGDPVDQQMEALRPHLEKNDIMIDAGNANFRDTVARFDRLKDTGLTFIGMGVSGGEEGARHGPSIMVGGTEESWKRVEKVLTSIAAKYNGDPCVAWLGNDGAGHFVKTIHNGIEYADMQMIAEIYGILRDGLGKSASEISGIFGEWNKGRLNSYLIEISEKVLAATDPISKTPMVDMILDKAGQKGTGKWSAIEAQNMGIPATGIEAAVAARSLSSMKEQREAAQKIFGDLGAAFPVAYGPDFNKDLELALFAGKIGAYAQGFAVMAEASKEFNWSLPMPTIARIWRAGCIIRSQFLDEITKAFTDAPDAANLIVTPAFSSMVKESIPALRRVVTAALTAGLPVPALTSALTYFDAYRQARGTANLIQAQRDFFGAHGFDRLDGKDFHHGPWGSGASTF
;
A
#
# COMPACT_ATOMS: atom_id res chain seq x y z
N MET A 1 3.06 41.64 6.83
CA MET A 1 2.66 40.44 7.61
C MET A 1 3.71 39.38 7.43
N GLU A 2 3.96 38.55 8.44
CA GLU A 2 4.86 37.41 8.32
C GLU A 2 4.25 36.38 7.37
N LYS A 3 5.00 36.00 6.32
CA LYS A 3 4.54 35.03 5.32
C LYS A 3 4.60 33.61 5.85
N ALA A 4 3.73 32.74 5.36
CA ALA A 4 3.76 31.31 5.62
C ALA A 4 4.94 30.62 4.94
N GLU A 5 5.46 29.56 5.57
CA GLU A 5 6.55 28.75 5.02
C GLU A 5 6.05 27.76 3.95
N ILE A 6 4.78 27.38 4.03
CA ILE A 6 4.09 26.43 3.15
C ILE A 6 2.59 26.77 3.06
N GLY A 7 1.96 26.44 1.93
CA GLY A 7 0.52 26.53 1.75
C GLY A 7 -0.15 25.16 1.65
N LEU A 8 -1.43 25.06 2.01
CA LEU A 8 -2.26 23.86 1.79
C LEU A 8 -3.64 24.22 1.21
N ILE A 9 -3.98 23.55 0.11
CA ILE A 9 -5.28 23.61 -0.57
C ILE A 9 -6.05 22.32 -0.30
N GLY A 10 -7.29 22.45 0.17
CA GLY A 10 -8.20 21.33 0.41
C GLY A 10 -8.28 20.94 1.88
N LEU A 11 -9.36 21.35 2.55
CA LEU A 11 -9.55 21.22 4.01
C LEU A 11 -10.57 20.13 4.35
N ALA A 12 -10.47 18.98 3.68
CA ALA A 12 -11.12 17.75 4.15
C ALA A 12 -10.35 17.17 5.35
N VAL A 13 -10.84 16.06 5.92
CA VAL A 13 -10.24 15.41 7.11
C VAL A 13 -8.71 15.28 7.05
N MET A 14 -8.17 14.79 5.93
CA MET A 14 -6.71 14.65 5.77
C MET A 14 -5.98 16.00 5.70
N GLY A 15 -6.49 16.96 4.93
CA GLY A 15 -5.85 18.26 4.74
C GLY A 15 -5.89 19.12 6.00
N SER A 16 -7.01 19.10 6.72
CA SER A 16 -7.16 19.80 7.99
C SER A 16 -6.20 19.25 9.05
N ASN A 17 -6.13 17.93 9.21
CA ASN A 17 -5.22 17.32 10.18
C ASN A 17 -3.74 17.56 9.84
N LEU A 18 -3.38 17.51 8.55
CA LEU A 18 -2.02 17.83 8.11
C LEU A 18 -1.68 19.31 8.34
N ALA A 19 -2.62 20.23 8.08
CA ALA A 19 -2.43 21.66 8.35
C ALA A 19 -2.24 21.94 9.84
N LEU A 20 -3.02 21.29 10.72
CA LEU A 20 -2.86 21.40 12.17
C LEU A 20 -1.52 20.83 12.64
N ASN A 21 -1.07 19.71 12.07
CA ASN A 21 0.25 19.16 12.36
C ASN A 21 1.37 20.15 11.99
N ILE A 22 1.33 20.72 10.78
CA ILE A 22 2.28 21.74 10.33
C ILE A 22 2.32 22.93 11.30
N ALA A 23 1.15 23.46 11.67
CA ALA A 23 1.01 24.58 12.59
C ALA A 23 1.54 24.25 14.01
N GLU A 24 1.22 23.06 14.52
CA GLU A 24 1.66 22.58 15.84
C GLU A 24 3.18 22.44 15.93
N LYS A 25 3.84 22.07 14.84
CA LYS A 25 5.32 22.01 14.76
C LYS A 25 5.98 23.38 14.58
N GLY A 26 5.20 24.47 14.68
CA GLY A 26 5.69 25.84 14.64
C GLY A 26 5.95 26.38 13.24
N ASN A 27 5.48 25.69 12.19
CA ASN A 27 5.57 26.19 10.82
C ASN A 27 4.32 27.01 10.51
N LYS A 28 4.48 28.28 10.16
CA LYS A 28 3.37 29.12 9.72
C LYS A 28 2.85 28.61 8.37
N ILE A 29 1.54 28.38 8.27
CA ILE A 29 0.88 27.77 7.11
C ILE A 29 -0.24 28.66 6.57
N ALA A 30 -0.27 28.85 5.25
CA ALA A 30 -1.43 29.43 4.57
C ALA A 30 -2.40 28.32 4.19
N VAL A 31 -3.70 28.55 4.35
CA VAL A 31 -4.73 27.56 4.03
C VAL A 31 -5.80 28.13 3.11
N PHE A 32 -6.21 27.34 2.12
CA PHE A 32 -7.24 27.70 1.17
C PHE A 32 -8.14 26.51 0.86
N ASN A 33 -9.42 26.78 0.63
CA ASN A 33 -10.36 25.81 0.14
C ASN A 33 -11.34 26.52 -0.81
N ARG A 34 -11.71 25.84 -1.90
CA ARG A 34 -12.62 26.38 -2.94
C ARG A 34 -13.93 26.91 -2.35
N THR A 35 -14.46 26.24 -1.34
CA THR A 35 -15.62 26.67 -0.56
C THR A 35 -15.11 27.47 0.65
N PRO A 36 -15.27 28.81 0.69
CA PRO A 36 -14.66 29.67 1.70
C PRO A 36 -15.08 29.35 3.14
N GLU A 37 -16.30 28.83 3.33
CA GLU A 37 -16.86 28.45 4.62
C GLU A 37 -16.06 27.30 5.25
N LYS A 38 -15.48 26.41 4.43
CA LYS A 38 -14.61 25.33 4.94
C LYS A 38 -13.31 25.88 5.53
N THR A 39 -12.80 26.99 4.99
CA THR A 39 -11.65 27.68 5.57
C THR A 39 -12.00 28.31 6.91
N ASP A 40 -13.19 28.91 7.03
CA ASP A 40 -13.66 29.48 8.31
C ASP A 40 -13.87 28.41 9.36
N GLU A 41 -14.60 27.34 9.02
CA GLU A 41 -14.83 26.19 9.90
C GLU A 41 -13.51 25.61 10.41
N PHE A 42 -12.54 25.41 9.50
CA PHE A 42 -11.22 24.92 9.86
C PHE A 42 -10.48 25.89 10.80
N TYR A 43 -10.41 27.16 10.42
CA TYR A 43 -9.69 28.17 11.19
C TYR A 43 -10.28 28.30 12.60
N GLU A 44 -11.61 28.34 12.72
CA GLU A 44 -12.30 28.38 14.01
C GLU A 44 -12.04 27.15 14.87
N SER A 45 -11.94 25.96 14.27
CA SER A 45 -11.61 24.72 14.98
C SER A 45 -10.15 24.64 15.47
N ALA A 46 -9.25 25.49 14.97
CA ALA A 46 -7.80 25.37 15.22
C ALA A 46 -7.35 25.84 16.63
N GLY A 47 -8.21 26.49 17.41
CA GLY A 47 -7.88 26.96 18.77
C GLY A 47 -6.63 27.84 18.80
N ASP A 48 -5.69 27.55 19.71
CA ASP A 48 -4.44 28.32 19.89
C ASP A 48 -3.51 28.27 18.66
N LEU A 49 -3.71 27.31 17.75
CA LEU A 49 -2.92 27.19 16.53
C LEU A 49 -3.30 28.24 15.48
N LYS A 50 -4.41 28.98 15.67
CA LYS A 50 -4.80 30.11 14.80
C LYS A 50 -3.65 31.08 14.54
N LYS A 51 -2.79 31.35 15.55
CA LYS A 51 -1.63 32.24 15.41
C LYS A 51 -0.58 31.79 14.38
N GLN A 52 -0.61 30.51 13.99
CA GLN A 52 0.26 29.90 12.99
C GLN A 52 -0.44 29.66 11.65
N ILE A 53 -1.71 30.02 11.51
CA ILE A 53 -2.52 29.74 10.33
C ILE A 53 -2.92 31.08 9.69
N ILE A 54 -2.67 31.20 8.38
CA ILE A 54 -3.16 32.32 7.57
C ILE A 54 -4.34 31.79 6.74
N PRO A 55 -5.60 32.10 7.11
CA PRO A 55 -6.76 31.70 6.32
C PRO A 55 -6.90 32.62 5.11
N CYS A 56 -6.99 32.05 3.91
CA CYS A 56 -7.10 32.79 2.66
C CYS A 56 -8.45 32.51 1.97
N LYS A 57 -9.05 33.54 1.37
CA LYS A 57 -10.37 33.46 0.71
C LYS A 57 -10.26 33.35 -0.80
N THR A 58 -9.17 33.83 -1.38
CA THR A 58 -8.88 33.72 -2.80
C THR A 58 -7.52 33.05 -3.05
N ILE A 59 -7.31 32.62 -4.30
CA ILE A 59 -6.02 32.02 -4.70
C ILE A 59 -4.91 33.07 -4.65
N GLU A 60 -5.20 34.31 -5.04
CA GLU A 60 -4.28 35.44 -5.01
C GLU A 60 -3.77 35.69 -3.58
N GLU A 61 -4.70 35.83 -2.62
CA GLU A 61 -4.36 36.00 -1.20
C GLU A 61 -3.51 34.83 -0.68
N PHE A 62 -3.86 33.61 -1.09
CA PHE A 62 -3.16 32.39 -0.69
C PHE A 62 -1.73 32.35 -1.21
N VAL A 63 -1.51 32.65 -2.50
CA VAL A 63 -0.18 32.64 -3.10
C VAL A 63 0.68 33.79 -2.57
N GLU A 64 0.12 34.98 -2.35
CA GLU A 64 0.83 36.13 -1.79
C GLU A 64 1.29 35.89 -0.34
N ALA A 65 0.50 35.14 0.44
CA ALA A 65 0.77 34.80 1.83
C ALA A 65 1.95 33.84 2.01
N ILE A 66 2.44 33.17 0.97
CA ILE A 66 3.51 32.15 1.06
C ILE A 66 4.87 32.74 0.68
N ARG A 67 5.92 32.36 1.41
CA ARG A 67 7.31 32.78 1.15
C ARG A 67 7.86 32.08 -0.11
N PRO A 68 8.34 32.82 -1.13
CA PRO A 68 9.00 32.25 -2.30
C PRO A 68 10.33 31.54 -1.98
N PRO A 69 10.73 30.49 -2.72
CA PRO A 69 9.92 29.73 -3.67
C PRO A 69 8.77 29.03 -2.94
N ARG A 70 7.54 29.18 -3.43
CA ARG A 70 6.29 28.88 -2.70
C ARG A 70 5.97 27.38 -2.80
N PRO A 71 5.97 26.62 -1.69
CA PRO A 71 5.50 25.25 -1.69
C PRO A 71 4.00 25.20 -1.37
N ILE A 72 3.22 24.60 -2.27
CA ILE A 72 1.76 24.51 -2.17
C ILE A 72 1.35 23.05 -2.18
N ILE A 73 0.87 22.56 -1.04
CA ILE A 73 0.25 21.23 -0.92
C ILE A 73 -1.16 21.29 -1.50
N ILE A 74 -1.48 20.35 -2.38
CA ILE A 74 -2.80 20.12 -2.96
C ILE A 74 -3.30 18.79 -2.36
N MET A 75 -4.30 18.87 -1.48
CA MET A 75 -4.89 17.75 -0.74
C MET A 75 -6.38 17.62 -1.07
N ILE A 76 -6.66 17.32 -2.35
CA ILE A 76 -8.02 17.17 -2.88
C ILE A 76 -8.20 15.80 -3.55
N LYS A 77 -9.38 15.54 -4.10
CA LYS A 77 -9.66 14.31 -4.82
C LYS A 77 -8.72 14.18 -6.02
N ALA A 78 -8.04 13.03 -6.14
CA ALA A 78 -7.14 12.72 -7.25
C ALA A 78 -7.85 12.74 -8.62
N GLY A 79 -7.06 12.90 -9.69
CA GLY A 79 -7.52 13.05 -11.07
C GLY A 79 -7.74 14.52 -11.46
N ASP A 80 -8.74 14.76 -12.32
CA ASP A 80 -9.08 16.07 -12.89
C ASP A 80 -9.13 17.25 -11.90
N PRO A 81 -9.63 17.10 -10.64
CA PRO A 81 -9.64 18.23 -9.71
C PRO A 81 -8.25 18.79 -9.39
N VAL A 82 -7.21 17.93 -9.33
CA VAL A 82 -5.82 18.37 -9.13
C VAL A 82 -5.34 19.15 -10.34
N ASP A 83 -5.62 18.66 -11.55
CA ASP A 83 -5.22 19.33 -12.80
C ASP A 83 -5.87 20.72 -12.94
N GLN A 84 -7.16 20.83 -12.62
CA GLN A 84 -7.86 22.11 -12.58
C GLN A 84 -7.24 23.07 -11.56
N GLN A 85 -6.85 22.56 -10.39
CA GLN A 85 -6.22 23.38 -9.35
C GLN A 85 -4.82 23.85 -9.77
N MET A 86 -4.06 23.03 -10.49
CA MET A 86 -2.76 23.42 -11.05
C MET A 86 -2.90 24.55 -12.07
N GLU A 87 -3.85 24.45 -13.01
CA GLU A 87 -4.08 25.52 -13.99
C GLU A 87 -4.60 26.80 -13.35
N ALA A 88 -5.40 26.70 -12.29
CA ALA A 88 -5.84 27.87 -11.52
C ALA A 88 -4.70 28.55 -10.74
N LEU A 89 -3.69 27.79 -10.28
CA LEU A 89 -2.53 28.34 -9.58
C LEU A 89 -1.52 29.00 -10.52
N ARG A 90 -1.30 28.41 -11.70
CA ARG A 90 -0.24 28.78 -12.63
C ARG A 90 -0.11 30.30 -12.92
N PRO A 91 -1.19 31.08 -13.13
CA PRO A 91 -1.08 32.52 -13.40
C PRO A 91 -0.50 33.34 -12.24
N HIS A 92 -0.47 32.79 -11.03
CA HIS A 92 -0.04 33.48 -9.81
C HIS A 92 1.36 33.04 -9.33
N LEU A 93 1.91 31.97 -9.90
CA LEU A 93 3.18 31.40 -9.49
C LEU A 93 4.36 32.01 -10.25
N GLU A 94 5.51 32.02 -9.59
CA GLU A 94 6.77 32.51 -10.14
C GLU A 94 7.78 31.36 -10.32
N LYS A 95 8.89 31.64 -11.01
CA LYS A 95 9.95 30.66 -11.22
C LYS A 95 10.41 30.03 -9.90
N ASN A 96 10.58 28.71 -9.92
CA ASN A 96 10.93 27.81 -8.81
C ASN A 96 9.82 27.55 -7.78
N ASP A 97 8.62 28.10 -7.95
CA ASP A 97 7.47 27.72 -7.11
C ASP A 97 7.09 26.24 -7.33
N ILE A 98 6.56 25.62 -6.28
CA ILE A 98 6.42 24.16 -6.16
C ILE A 98 4.95 23.81 -5.89
N MET A 99 4.33 23.07 -6.81
CA MET A 99 3.04 22.43 -6.57
C MET A 99 3.26 21.00 -6.08
N ILE A 100 2.61 20.61 -4.98
CA ILE A 100 2.81 19.34 -4.30
C ILE A 100 1.47 18.61 -4.26
N ASP A 101 1.28 17.56 -5.06
CA ASP A 101 0.12 16.69 -4.89
C ASP A 101 0.40 15.70 -3.77
N ALA A 102 -0.39 15.82 -2.69
CA ALA A 102 -0.30 14.97 -1.49
C ALA A 102 -1.44 13.94 -1.40
N GLY A 103 -2.27 13.86 -2.45
CA GLY A 103 -3.35 12.91 -2.56
C GLY A 103 -2.88 11.48 -2.87
N ASN A 104 -3.82 10.56 -2.95
CA ASN A 104 -3.57 9.23 -3.50
C ASN A 104 -3.70 9.28 -5.03
N ALA A 105 -2.72 9.86 -5.70
CA ALA A 105 -2.70 9.97 -7.16
C ALA A 105 -2.00 8.78 -7.83
N ASN A 106 -2.35 8.53 -9.09
CA ASN A 106 -1.58 7.61 -9.92
C ASN A 106 -0.24 8.28 -10.26
N PHE A 107 0.86 7.54 -10.12
CA PHE A 107 2.20 8.08 -10.41
C PHE A 107 2.34 8.48 -11.89
N ARG A 108 1.62 7.84 -12.82
CA ARG A 108 1.62 8.21 -14.24
C ARG A 108 1.04 9.61 -14.46
N ASP A 109 -0.01 9.99 -13.72
CA ASP A 109 -0.54 11.36 -13.73
C ASP A 109 0.50 12.35 -13.20
N THR A 110 1.30 11.92 -12.21
CA THR A 110 2.38 12.73 -11.66
C THR A 110 3.48 12.96 -12.70
N VAL A 111 3.93 11.91 -13.40
CA VAL A 111 4.89 12.03 -14.50
C VAL A 111 4.35 12.98 -15.59
N ALA A 112 3.10 12.80 -16.00
CA ALA A 112 2.48 13.70 -16.98
C ALA A 112 2.40 15.16 -16.49
N ARG A 113 2.16 15.39 -15.19
CA ARG A 113 2.20 16.73 -14.57
C ARG A 113 3.59 17.36 -14.60
N PHE A 114 4.63 16.59 -14.30
CA PHE A 114 6.01 17.03 -14.46
C PHE A 114 6.29 17.44 -15.90
N ASP A 115 5.91 16.62 -16.87
CA ASP A 115 6.11 16.91 -18.29
C ASP A 115 5.40 18.19 -18.74
N ARG A 116 4.15 18.41 -18.30
CA ARG A 116 3.38 19.64 -18.60
C ARG A 116 3.98 20.92 -18.00
N LEU A 117 4.84 20.80 -16.98
CA LEU A 117 5.48 21.93 -16.32
C LEU A 117 6.91 22.18 -16.83
N LYS A 118 7.41 21.32 -17.71
CA LYS A 118 8.71 21.52 -18.36
C LYS A 118 8.77 22.89 -19.04
N ASP A 119 9.90 23.56 -18.90
CA ASP A 119 10.19 24.90 -19.46
C ASP A 119 9.32 26.06 -18.94
N THR A 120 8.36 25.81 -18.04
CA THR A 120 7.57 26.88 -17.39
C THR A 120 8.30 27.58 -16.25
N GLY A 121 9.40 26.99 -15.76
CA GLY A 121 10.10 27.43 -14.56
C GLY A 121 9.44 27.01 -13.25
N LEU A 122 8.27 26.38 -13.28
CA LEU A 122 7.62 25.76 -12.12
C LEU A 122 8.10 24.32 -11.94
N THR A 123 7.99 23.79 -10.73
CA THR A 123 8.26 22.38 -10.45
C THR A 123 7.09 21.72 -9.73
N PHE A 124 7.10 20.39 -9.72
CA PHE A 124 6.10 19.57 -9.08
C PHE A 124 6.74 18.67 -8.01
N ILE A 125 5.93 18.16 -7.09
CA ILE A 125 6.26 17.05 -6.19
C ILE A 125 5.06 16.11 -6.14
N GLY A 126 5.29 14.83 -6.37
CA GLY A 126 4.34 13.77 -6.01
C GLY A 126 4.66 13.24 -4.63
N MET A 127 3.79 13.47 -3.65
CA MET A 127 4.04 13.17 -2.24
C MET A 127 3.03 12.16 -1.69
N GLY A 128 3.48 10.92 -1.50
CA GLY A 128 2.68 9.93 -0.79
C GLY A 128 2.60 10.22 0.70
N VAL A 129 1.40 10.33 1.27
CA VAL A 129 1.18 10.49 2.73
C VAL A 129 0.40 9.29 3.29
N SER A 130 0.94 8.58 4.27
CA SER A 130 0.30 7.41 4.89
C SER A 130 0.18 7.58 6.41
N GLY A 131 -0.92 7.06 6.99
CA GLY A 131 -1.21 7.13 8.43
C GLY A 131 -2.67 7.36 8.81
N GLY A 132 -3.54 7.57 7.82
CA GLY A 132 -4.94 7.90 8.08
C GLY A 132 -5.10 9.27 8.74
N GLU A 133 -6.28 9.50 9.32
CA GLU A 133 -6.62 10.76 9.98
C GLU A 133 -5.68 11.07 11.15
N GLU A 134 -5.54 10.11 12.07
CA GLU A 134 -4.71 10.23 13.26
C GLU A 134 -3.22 10.41 12.89
N GLY A 135 -2.73 9.64 11.91
CA GLY A 135 -1.37 9.79 11.41
C GLY A 135 -1.12 11.15 10.76
N ALA A 136 -2.04 11.68 9.96
CA ALA A 136 -1.90 13.03 9.41
C ALA A 136 -1.76 14.10 10.51
N ARG A 137 -2.48 13.94 11.63
CA ARG A 137 -2.47 14.89 12.75
C ARG A 137 -1.20 14.81 13.59
N HIS A 138 -0.67 13.63 13.83
CA HIS A 138 0.37 13.41 14.85
C HIS A 138 1.73 12.98 14.29
N GLY A 139 1.78 12.54 13.03
CA GLY A 139 2.99 12.05 12.40
C GLY A 139 2.70 11.01 11.33
N PRO A 140 2.63 11.37 10.04
CA PRO A 140 2.48 10.41 8.96
C PRO A 140 3.85 9.90 8.49
N SER A 141 3.83 8.86 7.67
CA SER A 141 4.94 8.53 6.78
C SER A 141 4.79 9.31 5.47
N ILE A 142 5.87 9.94 5.01
CA ILE A 142 5.87 10.86 3.86
C ILE A 142 6.90 10.39 2.81
N MET A 143 6.44 10.16 1.59
CA MET A 143 7.17 9.53 0.49
C MET A 143 7.28 10.52 -0.66
N VAL A 144 8.43 11.20 -0.80
CA VAL A 144 8.56 12.35 -1.72
C VAL A 144 9.21 11.92 -3.04
N GLY A 145 8.53 12.21 -4.16
CA GLY A 145 9.06 12.15 -5.51
C GLY A 145 9.09 13.52 -6.17
N GLY A 146 10.18 13.82 -6.87
CA GLY A 146 10.40 15.08 -7.57
C GLY A 146 11.87 15.44 -7.66
N THR A 147 12.21 16.67 -8.06
CA THR A 147 13.62 17.07 -8.15
C THR A 147 14.24 17.20 -6.75
N GLU A 148 15.52 16.90 -6.62
CA GLU A 148 16.24 17.05 -5.34
C GLU A 148 16.21 18.52 -4.82
N GLU A 149 16.23 19.49 -5.72
CA GLU A 149 16.09 20.92 -5.38
C GLU A 149 14.72 21.23 -4.75
N SER A 150 13.64 20.71 -5.34
CA SER A 150 12.30 20.88 -4.79
C SER A 150 12.16 20.23 -3.41
N TRP A 151 12.78 19.06 -3.20
CA TRP A 151 12.84 18.40 -1.90
C TRP A 151 13.53 19.26 -0.84
N LYS A 152 14.72 19.82 -1.13
CA LYS A 152 15.48 20.66 -0.19
C LYS A 152 14.66 21.86 0.33
N ARG A 153 13.77 22.41 -0.51
CA ARG A 153 12.88 23.52 -0.10
C ARG A 153 11.84 23.12 0.95
N VAL A 154 11.37 21.88 0.92
CA VAL A 154 10.27 21.40 1.78
C VAL A 154 10.73 20.48 2.91
N GLU A 155 11.96 19.96 2.83
CA GLU A 155 12.53 18.96 3.74
C GLU A 155 12.34 19.33 5.22
N LYS A 156 12.67 20.57 5.63
CA LYS A 156 12.56 21.00 7.02
C LYS A 156 11.13 20.88 7.55
N VAL A 157 10.15 21.35 6.77
CA VAL A 157 8.74 21.31 7.16
C VAL A 157 8.26 19.86 7.21
N LEU A 158 8.49 19.09 6.15
CA LEU A 158 8.03 17.70 6.06
C LEU A 158 8.69 16.79 7.12
N THR A 159 9.96 17.02 7.44
CA THR A 159 10.67 16.32 8.52
C THR A 159 10.10 16.64 9.89
N SER A 160 9.69 17.88 10.13
CA SER A 160 9.13 18.29 11.43
C SER A 160 7.79 17.63 11.75
N ILE A 161 6.99 17.35 10.72
CA ILE A 161 5.63 16.81 10.84
C ILE A 161 5.54 15.29 10.74
N ALA A 162 6.58 14.61 10.23
CA ALA A 162 6.59 13.17 10.04
C ALA A 162 6.64 12.41 11.39
N ALA A 163 6.15 11.18 11.39
CA ALA A 163 6.38 10.26 12.51
C ALA A 163 7.87 10.05 12.74
N LYS A 164 8.25 9.70 13.97
CA LYS A 164 9.62 9.32 14.31
C LYS A 164 9.66 7.91 14.86
N TYR A 165 10.65 7.14 14.42
CA TYR A 165 10.96 5.82 14.95
C TYR A 165 12.39 5.82 15.48
N ASN A 166 12.57 5.61 16.79
CA ASN A 166 13.88 5.74 17.47
C ASN A 166 14.61 7.05 17.15
N GLY A 167 13.86 8.15 17.03
CA GLY A 167 14.39 9.48 16.68
C GLY A 167 14.47 9.76 15.17
N ASP A 168 14.50 8.73 14.32
CA ASP A 168 14.56 8.88 12.87
C ASP A 168 13.22 9.30 12.28
N PRO A 169 13.15 10.37 11.47
CA PRO A 169 11.92 10.79 10.84
C PRO A 169 11.51 9.85 9.69
N CYS A 170 10.21 9.56 9.59
CA CYS A 170 9.58 8.75 8.56
C CYS A 170 9.24 9.59 7.32
N VAL A 171 10.24 10.31 6.81
CA VAL A 171 10.18 11.03 5.54
C VAL A 171 11.49 10.85 4.79
N ALA A 172 11.40 10.78 3.46
CA ALA A 172 12.56 10.83 2.58
C ALA A 172 12.19 11.28 1.17
N TRP A 173 13.19 11.81 0.47
CA TRP A 173 13.21 11.86 -0.99
C TRP A 173 13.55 10.48 -1.55
N LEU A 174 12.72 9.99 -2.46
CA LEU A 174 12.77 8.60 -2.94
C LEU A 174 13.23 8.49 -4.40
N GLY A 175 13.24 9.60 -5.13
CA GLY A 175 13.61 9.65 -6.54
C GLY A 175 12.89 10.77 -7.28
N ASN A 176 13.14 10.87 -8.58
CA ASN A 176 12.53 11.89 -9.43
C ASN A 176 11.06 11.57 -9.77
N ASP A 177 10.39 12.57 -10.35
CA ASP A 177 9.07 12.45 -10.97
C ASP A 177 8.00 11.79 -10.07
N GLY A 178 7.40 10.70 -10.53
CA GLY A 178 6.33 9.96 -9.85
C GLY A 178 6.78 9.02 -8.73
N ALA A 179 8.08 8.95 -8.40
CA ALA A 179 8.62 7.95 -7.48
C ALA A 179 7.88 7.89 -6.13
N GLY A 180 7.60 9.04 -5.51
CA GLY A 180 6.89 9.13 -4.23
C GLY A 180 5.48 8.53 -4.27
N HIS A 181 4.70 8.85 -5.31
CA HIS A 181 3.37 8.28 -5.51
C HIS A 181 3.42 6.80 -5.90
N PHE A 182 4.45 6.35 -6.63
CA PHE A 182 4.63 4.94 -6.94
C PHE A 182 4.90 4.12 -5.67
N VAL A 183 5.85 4.55 -4.84
CA VAL A 183 6.16 3.89 -3.55
C VAL A 183 4.93 3.86 -2.66
N LYS A 184 4.14 4.93 -2.61
CA LYS A 184 2.87 4.96 -1.88
C LYS A 184 1.80 4.02 -2.45
N THR A 185 1.77 3.86 -3.77
CA THR A 185 0.89 2.90 -4.44
C THR A 185 1.22 1.50 -3.95
N ILE A 186 2.49 1.09 -4.03
CA ILE A 186 2.93 -0.23 -3.57
C ILE A 186 2.75 -0.44 -2.07
N HIS A 187 2.97 0.59 -1.24
CA HIS A 187 2.60 0.55 0.19
C HIS A 187 1.14 0.12 0.37
N ASN A 188 0.20 0.73 -0.37
CA ASN A 188 -1.21 0.36 -0.28
C ASN A 188 -1.51 -1.02 -0.88
N GLY A 189 -0.74 -1.47 -1.88
CA GLY A 189 -0.82 -2.86 -2.35
C GLY A 189 -0.47 -3.87 -1.25
N ILE A 190 0.64 -3.64 -0.53
CA ILE A 190 1.05 -4.45 0.63
C ILE A 190 0.00 -4.38 1.75
N GLU A 191 -0.54 -3.19 2.03
CA GLU A 191 -1.64 -3.00 2.99
C GLU A 191 -2.86 -3.86 2.64
N TYR A 192 -3.23 -3.92 1.35
CA TYR A 192 -4.36 -4.72 0.90
C TYR A 192 -4.12 -6.22 1.14
N ALA A 193 -2.92 -6.71 0.83
CA ALA A 193 -2.55 -8.11 1.06
C ALA A 193 -2.55 -8.45 2.56
N ASP A 194 -1.98 -7.59 3.41
CA ASP A 194 -1.93 -7.80 4.87
C ASP A 194 -3.34 -7.83 5.48
N MET A 195 -4.19 -6.85 5.14
CA MET A 195 -5.60 -6.84 5.56
C MET A 195 -6.35 -8.09 5.11
N GLN A 196 -6.12 -8.55 3.87
CA GLN A 196 -6.79 -9.72 3.33
C GLN A 196 -6.36 -11.00 4.06
N MET A 197 -5.06 -11.16 4.35
CA MET A 197 -4.56 -12.34 5.10
C MET A 197 -5.05 -12.35 6.55
N ILE A 198 -5.15 -11.18 7.20
CA ILE A 198 -5.76 -11.06 8.53
C ILE A 198 -7.25 -11.47 8.47
N ALA A 199 -7.98 -11.00 7.45
CA ALA A 199 -9.38 -11.36 7.25
C ALA A 199 -9.58 -12.86 6.97
N GLU A 200 -8.65 -13.50 6.25
CA GLU A 200 -8.66 -14.95 6.00
C GLU A 200 -8.46 -15.75 7.28
N ILE A 201 -7.54 -15.33 8.16
CA ILE A 201 -7.36 -15.95 9.48
C ILE A 201 -8.61 -15.76 10.35
N TYR A 202 -9.21 -14.56 10.34
CA TYR A 202 -10.49 -14.31 11.00
C TYR A 202 -11.59 -15.24 10.47
N GLY A 203 -11.69 -15.43 9.15
CA GLY A 203 -12.62 -16.36 8.52
C GLY A 203 -12.41 -17.81 8.97
N ILE A 204 -11.15 -18.28 9.05
CA ILE A 204 -10.84 -19.62 9.59
C ILE A 204 -11.29 -19.76 11.04
N LEU A 205 -11.00 -18.77 11.89
CA LEU A 205 -11.35 -18.81 13.31
C LEU A 205 -12.87 -18.76 13.53
N ARG A 206 -13.58 -17.91 12.79
CA ARG A 206 -15.04 -17.72 12.91
C ARG A 206 -15.81 -18.87 12.26
N ASP A 207 -15.58 -19.10 10.96
CA ASP A 207 -16.41 -20.00 10.15
C ASP A 207 -15.95 -21.46 10.27
N GLY A 208 -14.64 -21.68 10.38
CA GLY A 208 -14.08 -23.03 10.53
C GLY A 208 -14.10 -23.54 11.97
N LEU A 209 -13.79 -22.68 12.93
CA LEU A 209 -13.59 -23.07 14.33
C LEU A 209 -14.67 -22.54 15.28
N GLY A 210 -15.66 -21.79 14.79
CA GLY A 210 -16.80 -21.33 15.57
C GLY A 210 -16.47 -20.30 16.65
N LYS A 211 -15.33 -19.60 16.56
CA LYS A 211 -14.92 -18.63 17.58
C LYS A 211 -15.71 -17.33 17.48
N SER A 212 -16.07 -16.79 18.64
CA SER A 212 -16.70 -15.48 18.75
C SER A 212 -15.71 -14.35 18.44
N ALA A 213 -16.22 -13.17 18.05
CA ALA A 213 -15.40 -11.98 17.82
C ALA A 213 -14.51 -11.62 19.04
N SER A 214 -15.02 -11.79 20.25
CA SER A 214 -14.27 -11.53 21.50
C SER A 214 -13.09 -12.50 21.69
N GLU A 215 -13.29 -13.79 21.41
CA GLU A 215 -12.19 -14.77 21.44
C GLU A 215 -11.12 -14.46 20.39
N ILE A 216 -11.54 -14.07 19.19
CA ILE A 216 -10.61 -13.74 18.10
C ILE A 216 -9.84 -12.45 18.42
N SER A 217 -10.51 -11.46 19.03
CA SER A 217 -9.86 -10.25 19.55
C SER A 217 -8.73 -10.61 20.51
N GLY A 218 -8.98 -11.48 21.49
CA GLY A 218 -7.95 -11.96 22.42
C GLY A 218 -6.77 -12.65 21.74
N ILE A 219 -7.01 -13.47 20.69
CA ILE A 219 -5.95 -14.12 19.92
C ILE A 219 -5.07 -13.08 19.21
N PHE A 220 -5.66 -12.13 18.50
CA PHE A 220 -4.89 -11.07 17.83
C PHE A 220 -4.16 -10.18 18.83
N GLY A 221 -4.76 -9.89 19.99
CA GLY A 221 -4.11 -9.14 21.06
C GLY A 221 -2.86 -9.84 21.60
N GLU A 222 -2.89 -11.17 21.76
CA GLU A 222 -1.69 -11.93 22.14
C GLU A 222 -0.62 -11.92 21.03
N TRP A 223 -1.01 -12.12 19.77
CA TRP A 223 -0.06 -12.06 18.64
C TRP A 223 0.57 -10.67 18.48
N ASN A 224 -0.16 -9.61 18.82
CA ASN A 224 0.35 -8.24 18.76
C ASN A 224 1.45 -7.96 19.79
N LYS A 225 1.60 -8.79 20.82
CA LYS A 225 2.71 -8.71 21.79
C LYS A 225 3.97 -9.42 21.31
N GLY A 226 3.89 -10.16 20.21
CA GLY A 226 4.97 -10.98 19.66
C GLY A 226 5.41 -10.52 18.26
N ARG A 227 5.76 -11.50 17.42
CA ARG A 227 6.36 -11.27 16.09
C ARG A 227 5.45 -10.54 15.10
N LEU A 228 4.13 -10.59 15.32
CA LEU A 228 3.13 -9.94 14.48
C LEU A 228 2.81 -8.50 14.95
N ASN A 229 3.54 -7.97 15.93
CA ASN A 229 3.36 -6.60 16.41
C ASN A 229 3.30 -5.59 15.26
N SER A 230 2.10 -5.06 15.03
CA SER A 230 1.81 -4.18 13.90
C SER A 230 0.48 -3.45 14.11
N TYR A 231 0.35 -2.30 13.48
CA TYR A 231 -0.89 -1.51 13.60
C TYR A 231 -2.12 -2.26 13.10
N LEU A 232 -2.02 -3.02 12.00
CA LEU A 232 -3.16 -3.77 11.46
C LEU A 232 -3.63 -4.88 12.41
N ILE A 233 -2.73 -5.52 13.17
CA ILE A 233 -3.12 -6.51 14.19
C ILE A 233 -3.74 -5.80 15.41
N GLU A 234 -3.14 -4.69 15.85
CA GLU A 234 -3.67 -3.85 16.94
C GLU A 234 -5.11 -3.38 16.67
N ILE A 235 -5.38 -2.83 15.48
CA ILE A 235 -6.75 -2.41 15.16
C ILE A 235 -7.67 -3.60 14.96
N SER A 236 -7.18 -4.76 14.51
CA SER A 236 -8.01 -5.97 14.39
C SER A 236 -8.50 -6.44 15.75
N GLU A 237 -7.64 -6.43 16.77
CA GLU A 237 -8.04 -6.65 18.16
C GLU A 237 -9.14 -5.66 18.59
N LYS A 238 -8.91 -4.35 18.39
CA LYS A 238 -9.84 -3.29 18.81
C LYS A 238 -11.20 -3.36 18.13
N VAL A 239 -11.25 -3.57 16.81
CA VAL A 239 -12.53 -3.61 16.07
C VAL A 239 -13.34 -4.86 16.37
N LEU A 240 -12.68 -5.99 16.67
CA LEU A 240 -13.36 -7.22 17.08
C LEU A 240 -13.91 -7.15 18.51
N ALA A 241 -13.30 -6.33 19.38
CA ALA A 241 -13.79 -6.04 20.73
C ALA A 241 -14.93 -5.02 20.75
N ALA A 242 -15.14 -4.26 19.68
CA ALA A 242 -16.13 -3.20 19.64
C ALA A 242 -17.56 -3.75 19.62
N THR A 243 -18.43 -3.20 20.47
CA THR A 243 -19.87 -3.52 20.51
C THR A 243 -20.67 -2.51 19.69
N ASP A 244 -21.66 -2.99 18.93
CA ASP A 244 -22.63 -2.13 18.27
C ASP A 244 -23.51 -1.40 19.32
N PRO A 245 -23.56 -0.06 19.32
CA PRO A 245 -24.40 0.68 20.27
C PRO A 245 -25.90 0.40 20.12
N ILE A 246 -26.36 -0.15 18.98
CA ILE A 246 -27.77 -0.42 18.70
C ILE A 246 -28.14 -1.86 19.10
N SER A 247 -27.57 -2.87 18.43
CA SER A 247 -27.91 -4.29 18.62
C SER A 247 -27.30 -4.90 19.89
N LYS A 248 -26.26 -4.26 20.45
CA LYS A 248 -25.40 -4.80 21.53
C LYS A 248 -24.63 -6.08 21.17
N THR A 249 -24.59 -6.47 19.90
CA THR A 249 -23.73 -7.55 19.39
C THR A 249 -22.36 -7.00 18.99
N PRO A 250 -21.35 -7.84 18.70
CA PRO A 250 -20.10 -7.36 18.13
C PRO A 250 -20.34 -6.55 16.86
N MET A 251 -19.70 -5.37 16.76
CA MET A 251 -19.89 -4.43 15.64
C MET A 251 -19.50 -5.08 14.32
N VAL A 252 -18.44 -5.89 14.30
CA VAL A 252 -17.96 -6.58 13.10
C VAL A 252 -19.03 -7.46 12.43
N ASP A 253 -19.93 -8.05 13.23
CA ASP A 253 -21.00 -8.94 12.73
C ASP A 253 -22.17 -8.14 12.11
N MET A 254 -22.26 -6.84 12.41
CA MET A 254 -23.27 -5.93 11.86
C MET A 254 -22.80 -5.25 10.56
N ILE A 255 -21.51 -5.33 10.23
CA ILE A 255 -20.94 -4.68 9.04
C ILE A 255 -21.25 -5.50 7.79
N LEU A 256 -21.80 -4.82 6.77
CA LEU A 256 -21.98 -5.43 5.46
C LEU A 256 -20.64 -5.81 4.82
N ASP A 257 -20.52 -7.06 4.38
CA ASP A 257 -19.32 -7.66 3.77
C ASP A 257 -19.09 -7.21 2.31
N LYS A 258 -19.09 -5.89 2.08
CA LYS A 258 -18.78 -5.23 0.80
C LYS A 258 -17.59 -4.30 0.96
N ALA A 259 -16.38 -4.80 0.70
CA ALA A 259 -15.17 -4.02 0.83
C ALA A 259 -15.04 -2.98 -0.30
N GLY A 260 -15.04 -1.70 0.07
CA GLY A 260 -14.72 -0.61 -0.85
C GLY A 260 -13.21 -0.56 -1.18
N GLN A 261 -12.88 0.10 -2.29
CA GLN A 261 -11.51 0.46 -2.64
C GLN A 261 -11.45 1.79 -3.37
N LYS A 262 -10.35 2.53 -3.18
CA LYS A 262 -10.13 3.87 -3.77
C LYS A 262 -9.17 3.87 -4.98
N GLY A 263 -8.78 2.70 -5.47
CA GLY A 263 -7.98 2.54 -6.69
C GLY A 263 -6.51 2.18 -6.49
N THR A 264 -5.85 2.61 -5.40
CA THR A 264 -4.41 2.39 -5.20
C THR A 264 -3.99 0.92 -5.13
N GLY A 265 -4.76 0.07 -4.45
CA GLY A 265 -4.52 -1.38 -4.46
C GLY A 265 -4.62 -1.99 -5.88
N LYS A 266 -5.63 -1.58 -6.65
CA LYS A 266 -5.80 -1.98 -8.05
C LYS A 266 -4.62 -1.52 -8.92
N TRP A 267 -4.17 -0.27 -8.77
CA TRP A 267 -3.01 0.23 -9.51
C TRP A 267 -1.75 -0.56 -9.19
N SER A 268 -1.54 -0.96 -7.94
CA SER A 268 -0.40 -1.82 -7.56
C SER A 268 -0.38 -3.12 -8.35
N ALA A 269 -1.52 -3.81 -8.43
CA ALA A 269 -1.65 -5.05 -9.21
C ALA A 269 -1.46 -4.82 -10.72
N ILE A 270 -2.03 -3.75 -11.27
CA ILE A 270 -1.88 -3.40 -12.69
C ILE A 270 -0.42 -3.12 -13.04
N GLU A 271 0.28 -2.32 -12.24
CA GLU A 271 1.68 -1.97 -12.53
C GLU A 271 2.62 -3.15 -12.36
N ALA A 272 2.37 -4.02 -11.38
CA ALA A 272 3.10 -5.29 -11.27
C ALA A 272 2.97 -6.13 -12.56
N GLN A 273 1.76 -6.26 -13.10
CA GLN A 273 1.49 -6.98 -14.34
C GLN A 273 2.12 -6.31 -15.58
N ASN A 274 2.05 -4.98 -15.68
CA ASN A 274 2.70 -4.23 -16.76
C ASN A 274 4.21 -4.48 -16.81
N MET A 275 4.86 -4.59 -15.65
CA MET A 275 6.29 -4.87 -15.52
C MET A 275 6.63 -6.37 -15.53
N GLY A 276 5.64 -7.25 -15.69
CA GLY A 276 5.86 -8.70 -15.67
C GLY A 276 6.31 -9.25 -14.31
N ILE A 277 6.04 -8.55 -13.21
CA ILE A 277 6.40 -8.96 -11.85
C ILE A 277 5.19 -9.60 -11.14
N PRO A 278 5.29 -10.85 -10.67
CA PRO A 278 4.16 -11.53 -10.02
C PRO A 278 3.93 -11.00 -8.60
N ALA A 279 2.92 -10.15 -8.41
CA ALA A 279 2.49 -9.64 -7.10
C ALA A 279 1.23 -10.36 -6.61
N THR A 280 1.28 -11.70 -6.63
CA THR A 280 0.09 -12.57 -6.50
C THR A 280 -0.71 -12.36 -5.21
N GLY A 281 -0.06 -12.01 -4.10
CA GLY A 281 -0.75 -11.71 -2.83
C GLY A 281 -1.57 -10.41 -2.91
N ILE A 282 -1.01 -9.39 -3.58
CA ILE A 282 -1.69 -8.10 -3.81
C ILE A 282 -2.85 -8.31 -4.80
N GLU A 283 -2.62 -9.05 -5.88
CA GLU A 283 -3.63 -9.40 -6.88
C GLU A 283 -4.82 -10.15 -6.25
N ALA A 284 -4.53 -11.17 -5.43
CA ALA A 284 -5.55 -11.92 -4.70
C ALA A 284 -6.39 -11.02 -3.78
N ALA A 285 -5.75 -10.08 -3.07
CA ALA A 285 -6.44 -9.13 -2.21
C ALA A 285 -7.35 -8.16 -2.98
N VAL A 286 -6.92 -7.69 -4.15
CA VAL A 286 -7.76 -6.86 -5.03
C VAL A 286 -8.96 -7.66 -5.53
N ALA A 287 -8.75 -8.89 -5.98
CA ALA A 287 -9.82 -9.77 -6.45
C ALA A 287 -10.83 -10.10 -5.34
N ALA A 288 -10.36 -10.38 -4.13
CA ALA A 288 -11.22 -10.66 -2.98
C ALA A 288 -12.15 -9.48 -2.65
N ARG A 289 -11.66 -8.23 -2.73
CA ARG A 289 -12.50 -7.04 -2.55
C ARG A 289 -13.56 -6.92 -3.64
N SER A 290 -13.19 -7.13 -4.91
CA SER A 290 -14.14 -7.14 -6.03
C SER A 290 -15.23 -8.20 -5.85
N LEU A 291 -14.86 -9.43 -5.46
CA LEU A 291 -15.80 -10.52 -5.16
C LEU A 291 -16.74 -10.16 -4.00
N SER A 292 -16.22 -9.54 -2.94
CA SER A 292 -17.05 -9.10 -1.80
C SER A 292 -18.13 -8.10 -2.23
N SER A 293 -17.83 -7.22 -3.19
CA SER A 293 -18.77 -6.23 -3.72
C SER A 293 -19.92 -6.85 -4.51
N MET A 294 -19.73 -8.05 -5.08
CA MET A 294 -20.76 -8.82 -5.80
C MET A 294 -21.75 -9.55 -4.87
N LYS A 295 -22.18 -8.91 -3.78
CA LYS A 295 -22.98 -9.55 -2.70
C LYS A 295 -24.23 -10.27 -3.19
N GLU A 296 -25.06 -9.62 -4.00
CA GLU A 296 -26.31 -10.21 -4.49
C GLU A 296 -26.05 -11.45 -5.36
N GLN A 297 -24.97 -11.44 -6.15
CA GLN A 297 -24.55 -12.61 -6.92
C GLN A 297 -24.06 -13.73 -6.00
N ARG A 298 -23.31 -13.41 -4.93
CA ARG A 298 -22.87 -14.41 -3.95
C ARG A 298 -24.03 -15.04 -3.19
N GLU A 299 -25.02 -14.24 -2.77
CA GLU A 299 -26.24 -14.76 -2.12
C GLU A 299 -27.06 -15.65 -3.06
N ALA A 300 -27.18 -15.26 -4.33
CA ALA A 300 -27.84 -16.08 -5.34
C ALA A 300 -27.07 -17.40 -5.58
N ALA A 301 -25.74 -17.34 -5.65
CA ALA A 301 -24.89 -18.51 -5.81
C ALA A 301 -24.98 -19.46 -4.60
N GLN A 302 -24.99 -18.95 -3.37
CA GLN A 302 -25.13 -19.77 -2.16
C GLN A 302 -26.44 -20.56 -2.16
N LYS A 303 -27.56 -19.99 -2.65
CA LYS A 303 -28.83 -20.72 -2.78
C LYS A 303 -28.76 -21.88 -3.78
N ILE A 304 -27.84 -21.83 -4.75
CA ILE A 304 -27.66 -22.86 -5.78
C ILE A 304 -26.67 -23.93 -5.31
N PHE A 305 -25.53 -23.51 -4.76
CA PHE A 305 -24.42 -24.41 -4.41
C PHE A 305 -24.46 -24.90 -2.96
N GLY A 306 -25.32 -24.32 -2.12
CA GLY A 306 -25.37 -24.59 -0.68
C GLY A 306 -24.34 -23.79 0.11
N ASP A 307 -24.29 -24.05 1.42
CA ASP A 307 -23.31 -23.44 2.32
C ASP A 307 -21.89 -23.93 2.01
N LEU A 308 -20.92 -23.05 2.28
CA LEU A 308 -19.52 -23.40 2.18
C LEU A 308 -19.16 -24.42 3.28
N GLY A 309 -18.59 -25.55 2.89
CA GLY A 309 -17.67 -26.30 3.73
C GLY A 309 -18.17 -27.57 4.41
N ALA A 310 -17.24 -28.52 4.51
CA ALA A 310 -17.29 -29.65 5.44
C ALA A 310 -16.76 -29.22 6.81
N ALA A 311 -16.91 -30.07 7.84
CA ALA A 311 -16.32 -29.82 9.15
C ALA A 311 -14.82 -29.51 9.04
N PHE A 312 -14.37 -28.46 9.73
CA PHE A 312 -12.96 -28.07 9.69
C PHE A 312 -12.10 -29.20 10.25
N PRO A 313 -11.06 -29.66 9.52
CA PRO A 313 -10.43 -30.95 9.78
C PRO A 313 -9.47 -30.94 10.99
N VAL A 314 -9.18 -29.78 11.57
CA VAL A 314 -8.20 -29.61 12.65
C VAL A 314 -8.86 -28.92 13.84
N ALA A 315 -8.81 -29.55 15.01
CA ALA A 315 -9.31 -28.93 16.23
C ALA A 315 -8.46 -27.72 16.65
N TYR A 316 -9.09 -26.69 17.20
CA TYR A 316 -8.36 -25.56 17.78
C TYR A 316 -7.59 -26.00 19.04
N GLY A 317 -6.33 -25.59 19.13
CA GLY A 317 -5.46 -25.84 20.26
C GLY A 317 -4.17 -25.02 20.14
N PRO A 318 -3.25 -25.09 21.13
CA PRO A 318 -2.01 -24.30 21.13
C PRO A 318 -1.18 -24.47 19.86
N ASP A 319 -1.05 -25.70 19.35
CA ASP A 319 -0.27 -25.98 18.15
C ASP A 319 -0.90 -25.37 16.89
N PHE A 320 -2.22 -25.49 16.73
CA PHE A 320 -2.89 -24.90 15.57
C PHE A 320 -2.97 -23.38 15.66
N ASN A 321 -3.09 -22.80 16.85
CA ASN A 321 -2.99 -21.35 17.04
C ASN A 321 -1.61 -20.83 16.60
N LYS A 322 -0.53 -21.54 16.96
CA LYS A 322 0.82 -21.24 16.48
C LYS A 322 0.93 -21.38 14.96
N ASP A 323 0.28 -22.37 14.37
CA ASP A 323 0.25 -22.53 12.92
C ASP A 323 -0.45 -21.38 12.22
N LEU A 324 -1.57 -20.88 12.76
CA LEU A 324 -2.26 -19.71 12.22
C LEU A 324 -1.40 -18.45 12.30
N GLU A 325 -0.71 -18.23 13.43
CA GLU A 325 0.22 -17.11 13.60
C GLU A 325 1.36 -17.17 12.57
N LEU A 326 1.99 -18.34 12.42
CA LEU A 326 3.07 -18.56 11.46
C LEU A 326 2.60 -18.49 10.00
N ALA A 327 1.38 -18.95 9.70
CA ALA A 327 0.80 -18.83 8.37
C ALA A 327 0.59 -17.37 7.98
N LEU A 328 0.06 -16.56 8.89
CA LEU A 328 -0.08 -15.11 8.69
C LEU A 328 1.29 -14.44 8.52
N PHE A 329 2.26 -14.82 9.35
CA PHE A 329 3.63 -14.31 9.22
C PHE A 329 4.27 -14.65 7.86
N ALA A 330 4.14 -15.90 7.39
CA ALA A 330 4.60 -16.31 6.06
C ALA A 330 3.93 -15.49 4.95
N GLY A 331 2.61 -15.29 5.05
CA GLY A 331 1.83 -14.48 4.12
C GLY A 331 2.37 -13.04 4.04
N LYS A 332 2.59 -12.41 5.20
CA LYS A 332 3.18 -11.06 5.27
C LYS A 332 4.56 -11.01 4.61
N ILE A 333 5.45 -11.97 4.91
CA ILE A 333 6.76 -12.05 4.24
C ILE A 333 6.61 -12.07 2.72
N GLY A 334 5.69 -12.90 2.20
CA GLY A 334 5.39 -12.99 0.77
C GLY A 334 4.91 -11.67 0.17
N ALA A 335 3.96 -10.99 0.82
CA ALA A 335 3.44 -9.70 0.37
C ALA A 335 4.52 -8.61 0.29
N TYR A 336 5.37 -8.52 1.31
CA TYR A 336 6.49 -7.57 1.32
C TYR A 336 7.53 -7.90 0.24
N ALA A 337 7.92 -9.17 0.13
CA ALA A 337 8.88 -9.60 -0.89
C ALA A 337 8.40 -9.28 -2.32
N GLN A 338 7.12 -9.51 -2.60
CA GLN A 338 6.51 -9.18 -3.89
C GLN A 338 6.47 -7.66 -4.11
N GLY A 339 6.01 -6.87 -3.13
CA GLY A 339 5.96 -5.42 -3.26
C GLY A 339 7.33 -4.79 -3.49
N PHE A 340 8.36 -5.25 -2.77
CA PHE A 340 9.73 -4.76 -3.00
C PHE A 340 10.30 -5.21 -4.35
N ALA A 341 9.96 -6.40 -4.86
CA ALA A 341 10.34 -6.81 -6.21
C ALA A 341 9.71 -5.90 -7.27
N VAL A 342 8.44 -5.52 -7.10
CA VAL A 342 7.75 -4.55 -7.97
C VAL A 342 8.44 -3.18 -7.94
N MET A 343 8.84 -2.70 -6.76
CA MET A 343 9.61 -1.45 -6.65
C MET A 343 11.00 -1.56 -7.28
N ALA A 344 11.68 -2.69 -7.15
CA ALA A 344 12.99 -2.92 -7.75
C ALA A 344 12.91 -2.87 -9.28
N GLU A 345 11.88 -3.46 -9.88
CA GLU A 345 11.71 -3.39 -11.33
C GLU A 345 11.33 -1.99 -11.80
N ALA A 346 10.41 -1.31 -11.11
CA ALA A 346 10.07 0.08 -11.40
C ALA A 346 11.30 1.01 -11.30
N SER A 347 12.17 0.78 -10.33
CA SER A 347 13.41 1.53 -10.20
C SER A 347 14.32 1.40 -11.42
N LYS A 348 14.34 0.23 -12.08
CA LYS A 348 15.10 0.01 -13.32
C LYS A 348 14.38 0.64 -14.51
N GLU A 349 13.10 0.34 -14.69
CA GLU A 349 12.31 0.82 -15.84
C GLU A 349 12.27 2.35 -15.92
N PHE A 350 12.10 3.03 -14.78
CA PHE A 350 11.99 4.49 -14.72
C PHE A 350 13.29 5.20 -14.29
N ASN A 351 14.39 4.45 -14.12
CA ASN A 351 15.69 4.99 -13.69
C ASN A 351 15.64 5.87 -12.42
N TRP A 352 14.82 5.48 -11.45
CA TRP A 352 14.62 6.27 -10.22
C TRP A 352 15.68 6.05 -9.15
N SER A 353 16.47 4.96 -9.24
CA SER A 353 17.45 4.59 -8.21
C SER A 353 16.83 4.56 -6.80
N LEU A 354 15.67 3.90 -6.67
CA LEU A 354 14.88 3.89 -5.43
C LEU A 354 15.70 3.36 -4.24
N PRO A 355 15.80 4.10 -3.13
CA PRO A 355 16.59 3.69 -1.97
C PRO A 355 15.80 2.71 -1.10
N MET A 356 15.82 1.41 -1.46
CA MET A 356 15.03 0.36 -0.77
C MET A 356 15.20 0.33 0.76
N PRO A 357 16.42 0.44 1.34
CA PRO A 357 16.58 0.53 2.79
C PRO A 357 15.85 1.74 3.38
N THR A 358 15.92 2.89 2.71
CA THR A 358 15.24 4.12 3.14
C THR A 358 13.73 3.98 3.07
N ILE A 359 13.19 3.35 2.02
CA ILE A 359 11.75 3.07 1.89
C ILE A 359 11.26 2.23 3.07
N ALA A 360 11.95 1.13 3.37
CA ALA A 360 11.63 0.30 4.53
C ALA A 360 11.70 1.11 5.85
N ARG A 361 12.75 1.92 6.01
CA ARG A 361 12.99 2.76 7.18
C ARG A 361 11.86 3.74 7.46
N ILE A 362 11.32 4.40 6.42
CA ILE A 362 10.25 5.39 6.58
C ILE A 362 8.86 4.78 6.73
N TRP A 363 8.70 3.47 6.54
CA TRP A 363 7.45 2.76 6.84
C TRP A 363 7.37 2.28 8.30
N ARG A 364 8.47 2.31 9.06
CA ARG A 364 8.52 1.79 10.45
C ARG A 364 7.57 2.47 11.42
N ALA A 365 7.19 3.73 11.17
CA ALA A 365 6.19 4.46 11.93
C ALA A 365 5.34 5.34 11.01
N GLY A 366 4.23 5.86 11.55
CA GLY A 366 3.32 6.78 10.86
C GLY A 366 2.43 6.14 9.81
N CYS A 367 2.90 5.16 9.04
CA CYS A 367 2.12 4.49 8.00
C CYS A 367 1.17 3.41 8.54
N ILE A 368 0.27 2.90 7.69
CA ILE A 368 -0.70 1.84 8.06
C ILE A 368 -0.02 0.48 8.24
N ILE A 369 0.97 0.16 7.40
CA ILE A 369 1.67 -1.15 7.43
C ILE A 369 2.81 -1.20 8.46
N ARG A 370 2.92 -0.19 9.34
CA ARG A 370 3.98 -0.09 10.35
C ARG A 370 4.00 -1.33 11.25
N SER A 371 5.19 -1.88 11.44
CA SER A 371 5.43 -3.12 12.18
C SER A 371 6.90 -3.25 12.55
N GLN A 372 7.21 -4.04 13.58
CA GLN A 372 8.60 -4.38 13.94
C GLN A 372 9.33 -5.10 12.79
N PHE A 373 8.58 -5.80 11.93
CA PHE A 373 9.09 -6.50 10.76
C PHE A 373 9.84 -5.58 9.77
N LEU A 374 9.53 -4.28 9.73
CA LEU A 374 10.20 -3.35 8.82
C LEU A 374 11.65 -3.04 9.19
N ASP A 375 12.06 -3.22 10.45
CA ASP A 375 13.47 -3.13 10.85
C ASP A 375 14.28 -4.27 10.22
N GLU A 376 13.74 -5.48 10.19
CA GLU A 376 14.38 -6.62 9.55
C GLU A 376 14.49 -6.42 8.03
N ILE A 377 13.45 -5.85 7.39
CA ILE A 377 13.51 -5.49 5.96
C ILE A 377 14.60 -4.45 5.70
N THR A 378 14.67 -3.40 6.54
CA THR A 378 15.69 -2.34 6.43
C THR A 378 17.09 -2.94 6.52
N LYS A 379 17.31 -3.82 7.50
CA LYS A 379 18.59 -4.51 7.68
C LYS A 379 18.92 -5.42 6.50
N ALA A 380 17.96 -6.20 6.01
CA ALA A 380 18.19 -7.11 4.88
C ALA A 380 18.63 -6.39 3.60
N PHE A 381 18.02 -5.25 3.26
CA PHE A 381 18.47 -4.45 2.11
C PHE A 381 19.77 -3.69 2.36
N THR A 382 20.11 -3.41 3.62
CA THR A 382 21.40 -2.79 3.97
C THR A 382 22.55 -3.79 3.85
N ASP A 383 22.35 -5.00 4.36
CA ASP A 383 23.36 -6.06 4.38
C ASP A 383 23.54 -6.73 3.00
N ALA A 384 22.49 -6.73 2.17
CA ALA A 384 22.49 -7.34 0.84
C ALA A 384 21.76 -6.44 -0.20
N PRO A 385 22.34 -5.30 -0.59
CA PRO A 385 21.69 -4.33 -1.49
C PRO A 385 21.41 -4.89 -2.89
N ASP A 386 22.23 -5.86 -3.34
CA ASP A 386 22.09 -6.51 -4.65
C ASP A 386 21.24 -7.79 -4.62
N ALA A 387 20.55 -8.06 -3.50
CA ALA A 387 19.70 -9.24 -3.39
C ALA A 387 18.57 -9.19 -4.43
N ALA A 388 18.49 -10.24 -5.27
CA ALA A 388 17.45 -10.34 -6.29
C ALA A 388 16.02 -10.36 -5.73
N ASN A 389 15.86 -10.82 -4.48
CA ASN A 389 14.60 -10.77 -3.76
C ASN A 389 14.84 -10.80 -2.25
N LEU A 390 13.93 -10.21 -1.48
CA LEU A 390 13.96 -10.23 -0.04
C LEU A 390 14.00 -11.66 0.54
N ILE A 391 13.27 -12.62 -0.05
CA ILE A 391 13.12 -13.99 0.49
C ILE A 391 14.41 -14.82 0.45
N VAL A 392 15.38 -14.44 -0.39
CA VAL A 392 16.67 -15.15 -0.50
C VAL A 392 17.75 -14.56 0.40
N THR A 393 17.45 -13.45 1.09
CA THR A 393 18.38 -12.90 2.10
C THR A 393 18.47 -13.86 3.30
N PRO A 394 19.63 -13.93 4.00
CA PRO A 394 19.82 -14.87 5.10
C PRO A 394 18.73 -14.79 6.18
N ALA A 395 18.37 -13.58 6.62
CA ALA A 395 17.35 -13.37 7.66
C ALA A 395 15.96 -13.88 7.23
N PHE A 396 15.50 -13.49 6.04
CA PHE A 396 14.17 -13.86 5.56
C PHE A 396 14.08 -15.32 5.16
N SER A 397 15.14 -15.88 4.57
CA SER A 397 15.15 -17.30 4.22
C SER A 397 14.97 -18.20 5.45
N SER A 398 15.48 -17.79 6.62
CA SER A 398 15.25 -18.50 7.88
C SER A 398 13.79 -18.39 8.34
N MET A 399 13.22 -17.19 8.33
CA MET A 399 11.82 -16.93 8.71
C MET A 399 10.84 -17.68 7.80
N VAL A 400 11.11 -17.71 6.49
CA VAL A 400 10.32 -18.44 5.49
C VAL A 400 10.41 -19.95 5.72
N LYS A 401 11.60 -20.50 5.98
CA LYS A 401 11.78 -21.94 6.29
C LYS A 401 11.01 -22.36 7.55
N GLU A 402 10.98 -21.52 8.57
CA GLU A 402 10.21 -21.77 9.81
C GLU A 402 8.69 -21.78 9.54
N SER A 403 8.21 -20.86 8.71
CA SER A 403 6.77 -20.55 8.62
C SER A 403 6.02 -21.26 7.48
N ILE A 404 6.68 -21.62 6.36
CA ILE A 404 6.02 -22.33 5.24
C ILE A 404 5.30 -23.62 5.66
N PRO A 405 5.85 -24.49 6.52
CA PRO A 405 5.15 -25.71 6.93
C PRO A 405 3.80 -25.43 7.60
N ALA A 406 3.73 -24.39 8.43
CA ALA A 406 2.49 -23.94 9.07
C ALA A 406 1.51 -23.36 8.05
N LEU A 407 1.98 -22.48 7.16
CA LEU A 407 1.17 -21.94 6.06
C LEU A 407 0.55 -23.07 5.22
N ARG A 408 1.32 -24.10 4.88
CA ARG A 408 0.82 -25.25 4.13
C ARG A 408 -0.28 -26.01 4.89
N ARG A 409 -0.11 -26.25 6.19
CA ARG A 409 -1.13 -26.93 7.01
C ARG A 409 -2.42 -26.11 7.09
N VAL A 410 -2.32 -24.81 7.34
CA VAL A 410 -3.46 -23.89 7.42
C VAL A 410 -4.21 -23.81 6.09
N VAL A 411 -3.51 -23.57 4.98
CA VAL A 411 -4.12 -23.50 3.64
C VAL A 411 -4.80 -24.82 3.29
N THR A 412 -4.14 -25.96 3.52
CA THR A 412 -4.72 -27.28 3.22
C THR A 412 -5.99 -27.54 4.04
N ALA A 413 -5.97 -27.20 5.34
CA ALA A 413 -7.14 -27.38 6.21
C ALA A 413 -8.30 -26.47 5.78
N ALA A 414 -8.03 -25.20 5.48
CA ALA A 414 -9.03 -24.24 4.99
C ALA A 414 -9.68 -24.70 3.68
N LEU A 415 -8.88 -25.11 2.69
CA LEU A 415 -9.39 -25.57 1.40
C LEU A 415 -10.18 -26.89 1.53
N THR A 416 -9.73 -27.81 2.39
CA THR A 416 -10.47 -29.05 2.69
C THR A 416 -11.83 -28.75 3.31
N ALA A 417 -11.92 -27.70 4.13
CA ALA A 417 -13.15 -27.21 4.74
C ALA A 417 -13.93 -26.25 3.83
N GLY A 418 -13.54 -26.03 2.57
CA GLY A 418 -14.23 -25.12 1.66
C GLY A 418 -14.13 -23.62 2.04
N LEU A 419 -13.21 -23.23 2.91
CA LEU A 419 -13.01 -21.83 3.31
C LEU A 419 -12.07 -21.12 2.33
N PRO A 420 -12.49 -19.98 1.74
CA PRO A 420 -11.68 -19.26 0.76
C PRO A 420 -10.54 -18.51 1.45
N VAL A 421 -9.30 -18.90 1.15
CA VAL A 421 -8.08 -18.23 1.63
C VAL A 421 -7.15 -17.84 0.47
N PRO A 422 -7.61 -16.98 -0.47
CA PRO A 422 -6.91 -16.70 -1.73
C PRO A 422 -5.55 -16.05 -1.53
N ALA A 423 -5.38 -15.12 -0.58
CA ALA A 423 -4.10 -14.44 -0.35
C ALA A 423 -3.07 -15.37 0.32
N LEU A 424 -3.46 -16.14 1.34
CA LEU A 424 -2.60 -17.13 1.97
C LEU A 424 -2.19 -18.24 0.98
N THR A 425 -3.14 -18.70 0.15
CA THR A 425 -2.86 -19.67 -0.92
C THR A 425 -1.87 -19.10 -1.93
N SER A 426 -2.07 -17.85 -2.36
CA SER A 426 -1.18 -17.17 -3.31
C SER A 426 0.23 -16.96 -2.76
N ALA A 427 0.38 -16.70 -1.46
CA ALA A 427 1.68 -16.62 -0.82
C ALA A 427 2.38 -17.99 -0.82
N LEU A 428 1.66 -19.07 -0.46
CA LEU A 428 2.21 -20.43 -0.46
C LEU A 428 2.70 -20.85 -1.86
N THR A 429 1.86 -20.63 -2.88
CA THR A 429 2.20 -20.99 -4.26
C THR A 429 3.32 -20.11 -4.81
N TYR A 430 3.39 -18.83 -4.42
CA TYR A 430 4.51 -17.96 -4.77
C TYR A 430 5.83 -18.51 -4.23
N PHE A 431 5.90 -18.88 -2.94
CA PHE A 431 7.12 -19.47 -2.37
C PHE A 431 7.52 -20.77 -3.06
N ASP A 432 6.55 -21.66 -3.31
CA ASP A 432 6.79 -22.94 -3.97
C ASP A 432 7.25 -22.77 -5.42
N ALA A 433 6.62 -21.87 -6.18
CA ALA A 433 7.00 -21.57 -7.56
C ALA A 433 8.38 -20.92 -7.64
N TYR A 434 8.65 -19.93 -6.77
CA TYR A 434 9.93 -19.20 -6.78
C TYR A 434 11.12 -20.10 -6.44
N ARG A 435 10.94 -21.13 -5.60
CA ARG A 435 11.99 -22.09 -5.24
C ARG A 435 12.05 -23.33 -6.14
N GLN A 436 11.19 -23.46 -7.15
CA GLN A 436 11.16 -24.58 -8.06
C GLN A 436 11.95 -24.27 -9.34
N ALA A 437 13.23 -24.66 -9.35
CA ALA A 437 14.15 -24.38 -10.47
C ALA A 437 13.64 -24.84 -11.85
N ARG A 438 12.89 -25.95 -11.90
CA ARG A 438 12.22 -26.43 -13.12
C ARG A 438 10.72 -26.47 -12.91
N GLY A 439 10.04 -25.40 -13.32
CA GLY A 439 8.58 -25.29 -13.34
C GLY A 439 7.93 -26.05 -14.50
N THR A 440 6.66 -25.77 -14.76
CA THR A 440 5.83 -26.40 -15.81
C THR A 440 5.68 -25.57 -17.08
N ALA A 441 6.32 -24.40 -17.14
CA ALA A 441 6.22 -23.47 -18.29
C ALA A 441 6.78 -24.05 -19.60
N ASN A 442 7.54 -25.14 -19.55
CA ASN A 442 7.98 -25.88 -20.74
C ASN A 442 6.79 -26.44 -21.54
N LEU A 443 5.68 -26.83 -20.90
CA LEU A 443 4.47 -27.25 -21.61
C LEU A 443 3.77 -26.05 -22.28
N ILE A 444 3.71 -24.90 -21.61
CA ILE A 444 3.19 -23.65 -22.18
C ILE A 444 3.99 -23.28 -23.43
N GLN A 445 5.31 -23.34 -23.37
CA GLN A 445 6.19 -23.09 -24.51
C GLN A 445 5.93 -24.07 -25.67
N ALA A 446 5.79 -25.36 -25.39
CA ALA A 446 5.47 -26.36 -26.40
C ALA A 446 4.09 -26.10 -27.06
N GLN A 447 3.07 -25.73 -26.28
CA GLN A 447 1.74 -25.39 -26.79
C GLN A 447 1.79 -24.15 -27.70
N ARG A 448 2.46 -23.08 -27.25
CA ARG A 448 2.63 -21.84 -28.04
C ARG A 448 3.33 -22.10 -29.36
N ASP A 449 4.37 -22.94 -29.35
CA ASP A 449 5.06 -23.32 -30.57
C ASP A 449 4.19 -24.19 -31.48
N PHE A 450 3.43 -25.15 -30.92
CA PHE A 450 2.53 -26.02 -31.66
C PHE A 450 1.47 -25.25 -32.47
N PHE A 451 0.72 -24.33 -31.84
CA PHE A 451 -0.38 -23.65 -32.52
C PHE A 451 0.04 -22.36 -33.27
N GLY A 452 1.19 -21.79 -32.94
CA GLY A 452 1.55 -20.43 -33.36
C GLY A 452 2.99 -20.24 -33.82
N ALA A 453 3.79 -21.30 -33.90
CA ALA A 453 5.21 -21.25 -34.27
C ALA A 453 6.01 -20.18 -33.48
N HIS A 454 5.67 -19.99 -32.20
CA HIS A 454 6.29 -18.99 -31.33
C HIS A 454 7.71 -19.34 -30.89
N GLY A 455 8.18 -20.55 -31.14
CA GLY A 455 9.50 -21.03 -30.75
C GLY A 455 9.71 -21.23 -29.25
N PHE A 456 10.84 -21.82 -28.88
CA PHE A 456 11.29 -21.99 -27.49
C PHE A 456 12.80 -22.17 -27.38
N ASP A 457 13.36 -21.85 -26.21
CA ASP A 457 14.76 -22.18 -25.89
C ASP A 457 14.88 -23.58 -25.30
N ARG A 458 16.05 -24.19 -25.49
CA ARG A 458 16.35 -25.55 -25.03
C ARG A 458 17.30 -25.56 -23.85
N LEU A 459 17.13 -26.55 -22.98
CA LEU A 459 18.01 -26.79 -21.83
C LEU A 459 19.45 -27.16 -22.23
N ASP A 460 19.63 -27.75 -23.41
CA ASP A 460 20.95 -28.11 -23.95
C ASP A 460 21.61 -26.95 -24.74
N GLY A 461 20.99 -25.77 -24.76
CA GLY A 461 21.52 -24.57 -25.40
C GLY A 461 21.67 -24.65 -26.92
N LYS A 462 21.12 -25.69 -27.55
CA LYS A 462 21.20 -25.86 -29.01
C LYS A 462 20.26 -24.87 -29.70
N ASP A 463 20.73 -24.33 -30.82
CA ASP A 463 19.98 -23.47 -31.74
C ASP A 463 18.95 -24.31 -32.52
N PHE A 464 17.86 -24.68 -31.83
CA PHE A 464 16.73 -25.42 -32.38
C PHE A 464 15.46 -25.03 -31.62
N HIS A 465 14.66 -24.17 -32.24
CA HIS A 465 13.60 -23.45 -31.53
C HIS A 465 12.19 -23.98 -31.79
N HIS A 466 12.00 -24.92 -32.73
CA HIS A 466 10.67 -25.44 -33.09
C HIS A 466 10.56 -26.94 -32.88
N GLY A 467 9.49 -27.42 -32.26
CA GLY A 467 9.29 -28.83 -31.99
C GLY A 467 8.79 -29.62 -33.20
N PRO A 468 8.89 -30.96 -33.18
CA PRO A 468 8.49 -31.84 -34.28
C PRO A 468 6.98 -32.11 -34.25
N TRP A 469 6.17 -31.05 -34.25
CA TRP A 469 4.73 -31.15 -34.04
C TRP A 469 3.95 -31.68 -35.25
N GLY A 470 4.61 -31.75 -36.43
CA GLY A 470 3.92 -31.67 -37.71
C GLY A 470 3.30 -30.27 -37.85
N SER A 471 3.14 -29.72 -39.05
CA SER A 471 2.29 -28.52 -39.12
C SER A 471 0.92 -28.95 -38.58
N GLY A 472 0.39 -28.29 -37.55
CA GLY A 472 -1.00 -28.51 -37.12
C GLY A 472 -2.02 -28.30 -38.26
N ALA A 473 -1.54 -27.86 -39.44
CA ALA A 473 -2.25 -27.69 -40.70
C ALA A 473 -2.16 -28.88 -41.69
N SER A 474 -1.39 -29.94 -41.42
CA SER A 474 -1.24 -31.08 -42.37
C SER A 474 -2.18 -32.27 -42.12
N THR A 475 -2.94 -32.28 -41.02
CA THR A 475 -3.82 -33.41 -40.66
C THR A 475 -5.16 -33.02 -40.01
N PHE A 476 -5.77 -31.90 -40.40
CA PHE A 476 -7.19 -31.61 -40.14
C PHE A 476 -7.94 -31.29 -41.42
#